data_AF-A0A8T5T1J3-F1
#
_entry.id   AF-A0A8T5T1J3-F1
#
_cell.length_a   1.000
_cell.length_b   1.000
_cell.length_c   1.000
_cell.angle_alpha   90.00
_cell.angle_beta   90.00
_cell.angle_gamma   90.00
#
_symmetry.space_group_name_H-M   'P 1'
#
loop_
_entity.id
_entity.type
_entity.pdbx_description
1 polymer ?
#
loop_
_entity_poly.entity_id
_entity_poly.type
_entity_poly.pdbx_seq_one_letter_code
_entity_poly.pdbx_strand_id
1 'polypeptide(L)'
;MVSVQALLRSFVVTSVLLLSIISLSSAYDDVHGIEFNDIIEISVDYRIIDGEIEPGYADYSIDVNPSQINIAFVNALIGMKIGEVKPSIKWTVDEGGGVFREIEYIDTTIIKLIKDATPSSSPIGQIILTVFEVILGIGVVIGAIFLYLKVIRPRFLSKKCLDCGKLATSKCSKCGSFICSVCSAKGCSNCGSRKYIRL
;
A
#
# COMPACT_ATOMS: atom_id res chain seq x y z
N MET A 1 29.86 -16.45 -1.45
CA MET A 1 29.11 -15.99 -2.64
C MET A 1 27.71 -16.56 -2.54
N VAL A 2 26.69 -15.73 -2.33
CA VAL A 2 25.29 -16.19 -2.31
C VAL A 2 24.89 -16.52 -3.75
N SER A 3 24.39 -17.73 -3.98
CA SER A 3 23.92 -18.16 -5.31
C SER A 3 22.72 -17.31 -5.72
N VAL A 4 22.70 -16.82 -6.96
CA VAL A 4 21.59 -16.05 -7.54
C VAL A 4 20.26 -16.81 -7.43
N GLN A 5 20.31 -18.15 -7.46
CA GLN A 5 19.13 -19.00 -7.23
C GLN A 5 18.57 -18.90 -5.80
N ALA A 6 19.42 -18.69 -4.78
CA ALA A 6 18.97 -18.55 -3.40
C ALA A 6 18.22 -17.22 -3.19
N LEU A 7 18.66 -16.15 -3.84
CA LEU A 7 17.99 -14.85 -3.81
C LEU A 7 16.62 -14.89 -4.50
N LEU A 8 16.52 -15.55 -5.66
CA LEU A 8 15.27 -15.72 -6.39
C LEU A 8 14.24 -16.55 -5.60
N ARG A 9 14.67 -17.64 -4.96
CA ARG A 9 13.78 -18.46 -4.13
C ARG A 9 13.29 -17.72 -2.90
N SER A 10 14.18 -17.00 -2.22
CA SER A 10 13.83 -16.16 -1.07
C SER A 10 12.79 -15.11 -1.45
N PHE A 11 12.99 -14.43 -2.58
CA PHE A 11 12.06 -13.40 -3.07
C PHE A 11 10.68 -13.96 -3.41
N VAL A 12 10.62 -15.09 -4.13
CA VAL A 12 9.34 -15.72 -4.48
C VAL A 12 8.58 -16.16 -3.22
N VAL A 13 9.27 -16.77 -2.25
CA VAL A 13 8.64 -17.20 -0.99
C VAL A 13 8.13 -16.01 -0.19
N THR A 14 8.91 -14.93 -0.06
CA THR A 14 8.45 -13.72 0.66
C THR A 14 7.27 -13.04 -0.03
N SER A 15 7.24 -13.00 -1.36
CA SER A 15 6.14 -12.38 -2.10
C SER A 15 4.85 -13.18 -1.99
N VAL A 16 4.92 -14.53 -2.06
CA VAL A 16 3.76 -15.41 -1.86
C VAL A 16 3.24 -15.29 -0.42
N LEU A 17 4.14 -15.19 0.57
CA LEU A 17 3.75 -14.98 1.97
C LEU A 17 3.05 -13.62 2.15
N LEU A 18 3.55 -12.54 1.53
CA LEU A 18 2.91 -11.23 1.57
C LEU A 18 1.51 -11.23 0.93
N LEU A 19 1.33 -11.90 -0.22
CA LEU A 19 0.01 -12.03 -0.84
C LEU A 19 -1.00 -12.78 0.05
N SER A 20 -0.55 -13.80 0.79
CA SER A 20 -1.43 -14.55 1.69
C SER A 20 -1.90 -13.74 2.90
N ILE A 21 -1.15 -12.71 3.33
CA ILE A 21 -1.52 -11.83 4.44
C ILE A 21 -2.58 -10.81 4.02
N ILE A 22 -2.52 -10.32 2.77
CA ILE A 22 -3.46 -9.30 2.25
C ILE A 22 -4.85 -9.90 1.96
N SER A 23 -4.95 -11.22 1.76
CA SER A 23 -6.20 -11.90 1.39
C SER A 23 -7.11 -12.26 2.59
N LEU A 24 -6.72 -11.92 3.83
CA LEU A 24 -7.44 -12.35 5.05
C LEU A 24 -8.36 -11.29 5.69
N SER A 25 -8.47 -10.08 5.13
CA SER A 25 -9.33 -9.03 5.69
C SER A 25 -10.47 -8.66 4.73
N SER A 26 -11.58 -9.40 4.78
CA SER A 26 -12.85 -8.93 4.22
C SER A 26 -13.95 -9.09 5.27
N ALA A 27 -14.47 -7.97 5.78
CA ALA A 27 -15.78 -7.82 6.43
C ALA A 27 -16.04 -6.38 6.95
N TYR A 28 -15.07 -5.46 6.87
CA TYR A 28 -15.25 -4.06 7.21
C TYR A 28 -14.33 -3.20 6.32
N ASP A 29 -14.90 -2.25 5.59
CA ASP A 29 -14.11 -1.26 4.89
C ASP A 29 -13.82 -0.08 5.83
N ASP A 30 -12.68 -0.18 6.53
CA ASP A 30 -12.13 0.91 7.37
C ASP A 30 -12.00 2.25 6.62
N VAL A 31 -12.07 2.25 5.28
CA VAL A 31 -11.98 3.46 4.45
C VAL A 31 -13.30 4.23 4.40
N HIS A 32 -14.44 3.55 4.35
CA HIS A 32 -15.75 4.18 4.11
C HIS A 32 -16.61 4.35 5.37
N GLY A 33 -16.39 3.53 6.42
CA GLY A 33 -17.16 3.60 7.67
C GLY A 33 -18.56 2.98 7.53
N ILE A 34 -19.51 3.42 8.37
CA ILE A 34 -20.91 2.95 8.32
C ILE A 34 -21.67 3.50 7.09
N GLU A 35 -22.43 2.64 6.43
CA GLU A 35 -23.23 2.95 5.24
C GLU A 35 -24.74 2.76 5.47
N PHE A 36 -25.54 3.11 4.45
CA PHE A 36 -26.99 2.95 4.51
C PHE A 36 -27.39 1.46 4.49
N ASN A 37 -28.40 1.13 5.31
CA ASN A 37 -28.94 -0.22 5.54
C ASN A 37 -28.02 -1.19 6.29
N ASP A 38 -26.90 -0.71 6.82
CA ASP A 38 -26.11 -1.47 7.78
C ASP A 38 -26.91 -1.73 9.05
N ILE A 39 -26.63 -2.84 9.71
CA ILE A 39 -27.14 -3.09 11.06
C ILE A 39 -25.97 -2.90 12.02
N ILE A 40 -26.08 -1.94 12.92
CA ILE A 40 -25.03 -1.59 13.88
C ILE A 40 -25.55 -1.66 15.31
N GLU A 41 -24.65 -1.88 16.27
CA GLU A 41 -24.91 -1.68 17.68
C GLU A 41 -24.27 -0.37 18.11
N ILE A 42 -25.07 0.49 18.75
CA ILE A 42 -24.64 1.79 19.24
C ILE A 42 -24.81 1.88 20.74
N SER A 43 -23.94 2.68 21.35
CA SER A 43 -24.06 3.17 22.71
C SER A 43 -24.38 4.64 22.67
N VAL A 44 -25.41 5.07 23.40
CA VAL A 44 -25.81 6.48 23.44
C VAL A 44 -25.99 6.99 24.86
N ASP A 45 -25.36 8.11 25.12
CA ASP A 45 -25.72 9.02 26.20
C ASP A 45 -26.72 10.04 25.65
N TYR A 46 -27.89 10.17 26.25
CA TYR A 46 -28.92 11.10 25.78
C TYR A 46 -29.50 11.96 26.88
N ARG A 47 -30.07 13.09 26.47
CA ARG A 47 -30.93 13.93 27.29
C ARG A 47 -32.18 14.31 26.52
N ILE A 48 -33.32 14.27 27.21
CA ILE A 48 -34.58 14.83 26.70
C ILE A 48 -34.60 16.31 27.08
N ILE A 49 -34.90 17.18 26.13
CA ILE A 49 -34.98 18.63 26.33
C ILE A 49 -36.46 18.99 26.28
N ASP A 50 -37.16 18.76 27.37
CA ASP A 50 -38.58 19.12 27.52
C ASP A 50 -38.87 19.57 28.96
N GLY A 51 -38.27 20.70 29.35
CA GLY A 51 -38.42 21.30 30.68
C GLY A 51 -37.62 20.64 31.81
N GLU A 52 -37.35 19.34 31.75
CA GLU A 52 -36.45 18.61 32.65
C GLU A 52 -35.40 17.83 31.86
N ILE A 53 -34.14 17.92 32.27
CA ILE A 53 -33.02 17.19 31.67
C ILE A 53 -32.93 15.85 32.38
N GLU A 54 -33.50 14.80 31.79
CA GLU A 54 -33.26 13.42 32.26
C GLU A 54 -32.09 12.82 31.48
N PRO A 55 -30.92 12.61 32.12
CA PRO A 55 -29.84 11.87 31.50
C PRO A 55 -30.19 10.39 31.43
N GLY A 56 -29.97 9.79 30.28
CA GLY A 56 -30.16 8.36 30.06
C GLY A 56 -28.97 7.76 29.32
N TYR A 57 -28.78 6.46 29.53
CA TYR A 57 -27.82 5.63 28.80
C TYR A 57 -28.59 4.47 28.16
N ALA A 58 -28.31 4.18 26.90
CA ALA A 58 -28.88 3.03 26.23
C ALA A 58 -27.91 2.41 25.22
N ASP A 59 -27.88 1.08 25.20
CA ASP A 59 -27.23 0.30 24.16
C ASP A 59 -28.31 -0.43 23.36
N TYR A 60 -28.34 -0.23 22.05
CA TYR A 60 -29.30 -0.90 21.19
C TYR A 60 -28.78 -1.08 19.76
N SER A 61 -29.38 -2.05 19.06
CA SER A 61 -29.10 -2.31 17.65
C SER A 61 -30.07 -1.54 16.76
N ILE A 62 -29.54 -0.95 15.70
CA ILE A 62 -30.33 -0.20 14.72
C ILE A 62 -30.01 -0.62 13.30
N ASP A 63 -31.03 -0.54 12.45
CA ASP A 63 -30.89 -0.51 10.99
C ASP A 63 -30.67 0.95 10.58
N VAL A 64 -29.56 1.22 9.88
CA VAL A 64 -29.16 2.56 9.43
C VAL A 64 -30.00 2.93 8.19
N ASN A 65 -31.30 3.08 8.41
CA ASN A 65 -32.28 3.31 7.36
C ASN A 65 -33.22 4.47 7.74
N PRO A 66 -33.32 5.52 6.91
CA PRO A 66 -34.14 6.69 7.20
C PRO A 66 -35.65 6.40 7.23
N SER A 67 -36.09 5.21 6.81
CA SER A 67 -37.48 4.77 6.94
C SER A 67 -37.83 4.23 8.33
N GLN A 68 -36.83 3.84 9.13
CA GLN A 68 -37.03 3.31 10.48
C GLN A 68 -36.64 4.30 11.58
N ILE A 69 -35.68 5.18 11.29
CA ILE A 69 -35.15 6.16 12.25
C ILE A 69 -35.06 7.52 11.58
N ASN A 70 -35.07 8.60 12.38
CA ASN A 70 -34.96 9.96 11.87
C ASN A 70 -33.71 10.16 11.01
N ILE A 71 -33.93 10.81 9.86
CA ILE A 71 -32.89 11.05 8.85
C ILE A 71 -31.71 11.88 9.36
N ALA A 72 -31.92 12.82 10.28
CA ALA A 72 -30.83 13.61 10.87
C ALA A 72 -29.91 12.73 11.71
N PHE A 73 -30.48 11.77 12.44
CA PHE A 73 -29.71 10.79 13.21
C PHE A 73 -28.94 9.84 12.27
N VAL A 74 -29.61 9.29 11.25
CA VAL A 74 -28.97 8.44 10.24
C VAL A 74 -27.80 9.16 9.56
N ASN A 75 -28.01 10.38 9.06
CA ASN A 75 -26.97 11.16 8.39
C ASN A 75 -25.77 11.47 9.29
N ALA A 76 -25.96 11.55 10.60
CA ALA A 76 -24.87 11.75 11.55
C ALA A 76 -24.01 10.50 11.76
N LEU A 77 -24.60 9.31 11.57
CA LEU A 77 -23.93 8.02 11.71
C LEU A 77 -23.18 7.58 10.44
N ILE A 78 -23.65 8.00 9.26
CA ILE A 78 -23.00 7.65 7.99
C ILE A 78 -21.54 8.13 7.98
N GLY A 79 -20.63 7.23 7.63
CA GLY A 79 -19.18 7.47 7.57
C GLY A 79 -18.46 7.39 8.91
N MET A 80 -19.18 7.22 10.02
CA MET A 80 -18.54 6.97 11.32
C MET A 80 -17.84 5.62 11.33
N LYS A 81 -16.77 5.52 12.11
CA LYS A 81 -16.04 4.27 12.33
C LYS A 81 -16.42 3.59 13.63
N ILE A 82 -16.19 2.28 13.72
CA ILE A 82 -16.35 1.53 14.97
C ILE A 82 -15.39 2.13 16.02
N GLY A 83 -15.94 2.47 17.19
CA GLY A 83 -15.23 3.15 18.29
C GLY A 83 -15.14 4.66 18.17
N GLU A 84 -15.62 5.27 17.08
CA GLU A 84 -15.73 6.72 16.97
C GLU A 84 -16.90 7.24 17.81
N VAL A 85 -16.66 8.36 18.50
CA VAL A 85 -17.68 9.06 19.29
C VAL A 85 -18.15 10.28 18.52
N LYS A 86 -19.46 10.36 18.27
CA LYS A 86 -20.11 11.53 17.68
C LYS A 86 -20.84 12.32 18.75
N PRO A 87 -20.41 13.56 19.03
CA PRO A 87 -21.07 14.38 20.02
C PRO A 87 -22.31 15.09 19.44
N SER A 88 -23.32 15.29 20.29
CA SER A 88 -24.44 16.23 20.10
C SER A 88 -25.27 16.00 18.82
N ILE A 89 -25.93 14.85 18.71
CA ILE A 89 -26.92 14.59 17.65
C ILE A 89 -28.32 15.00 18.15
N LYS A 90 -28.90 16.04 17.55
CA LYS A 90 -30.20 16.59 17.95
C LYS A 90 -31.27 16.35 16.90
N TRP A 91 -32.47 16.01 17.36
CA TRP A 91 -33.63 15.87 16.49
C TRP A 91 -34.92 16.00 17.27
N THR A 92 -35.99 16.31 16.55
CA THR A 92 -37.33 16.48 17.11
C THR A 92 -38.17 15.23 16.84
N VAL A 93 -38.83 14.74 17.88
CA VAL A 93 -39.78 13.63 17.84
C VAL A 93 -41.19 14.19 17.96
N ASP A 94 -42.07 13.81 17.03
CA ASP A 94 -43.51 14.04 17.16
C ASP A 94 -44.11 12.91 18.01
N GLU A 95 -44.61 13.25 19.21
CA GLU A 95 -45.28 12.30 20.11
C GLU A 95 -46.76 12.10 19.74
N GLY A 96 -47.24 12.78 18.70
CA GLY A 96 -48.64 12.83 18.32
C GLY A 96 -49.39 13.96 19.02
N GLY A 97 -50.53 14.34 18.45
CA GLY A 97 -51.36 15.43 19.01
C GLY A 97 -50.73 16.82 18.92
N GLY A 98 -49.69 17.01 18.09
CA GLY A 98 -48.98 18.28 17.94
C GLY A 98 -47.95 18.56 19.04
N VAL A 99 -47.60 17.54 19.83
CA VAL A 99 -46.55 17.63 20.86
C VAL A 99 -45.23 17.20 20.25
N PHE A 100 -44.24 18.08 20.31
CA PHE A 100 -42.90 17.84 19.80
C PHE A 100 -41.91 17.84 20.95
N ARG A 101 -41.07 16.80 21.03
CA ARG A 101 -39.95 16.74 21.98
C ARG A 101 -38.63 16.85 21.25
N GLU A 102 -37.69 17.58 21.82
CA GLU A 102 -36.31 17.61 21.35
C GLU A 102 -35.50 16.56 22.13
N ILE A 103 -34.83 15.68 21.40
CA ILE A 103 -33.89 14.70 21.96
C ILE A 103 -32.49 15.07 21.50
N GLU A 104 -31.56 15.11 22.45
CA GLU A 104 -30.14 15.27 22.18
C GLU A 104 -29.37 14.04 22.66
N TYR A 105 -28.74 13.35 21.72
CA TYR A 105 -27.70 12.38 22.02
C TYR A 105 -26.39 13.14 22.26
N ILE A 106 -25.93 13.13 23.51
CA ILE A 106 -24.73 13.82 23.98
C ILE A 106 -23.51 13.17 23.36
N ASP A 107 -23.39 11.84 23.49
CA ASP A 107 -22.32 11.04 22.92
C ASP A 107 -22.90 9.76 22.31
N THR A 108 -22.66 9.55 21.03
CA THR A 108 -23.05 8.33 20.30
C THR A 108 -21.81 7.59 19.85
N THR A 109 -21.66 6.33 20.26
CA THR A 109 -20.51 5.49 19.90
C THR A 109 -20.96 4.25 19.15
N ILE A 110 -20.27 3.90 18.08
CA ILE A 110 -20.53 2.65 17.33
C ILE A 110 -19.72 1.52 17.96
N ILE A 111 -20.41 0.57 18.60
CA ILE A 111 -19.78 -0.53 19.32
C ILE A 111 -19.34 -1.62 18.34
N LYS A 112 -20.23 -2.03 17.44
CA LYS A 112 -19.98 -3.08 16.45
C LYS A 112 -20.87 -2.95 15.21
N LEU A 113 -20.37 -3.43 14.09
CA LEU A 113 -21.15 -3.72 12.89
C LEU A 113 -21.70 -5.15 12.99
N ILE A 114 -23.02 -5.29 12.97
CA ILE A 114 -23.73 -6.58 13.01
C ILE A 114 -23.91 -7.14 11.60
N LYS A 115 -24.24 -6.26 10.65
CA LYS A 115 -24.44 -6.63 9.25
C LYS A 115 -23.98 -5.49 8.34
N ASP A 116 -23.09 -5.84 7.43
CA ASP A 116 -22.67 -5.02 6.30
C ASP A 116 -23.68 -5.17 5.16
N ALA A 117 -24.27 -4.06 4.74
CA ALA A 117 -25.19 -3.99 3.60
C ALA A 117 -24.53 -3.47 2.33
N THR A 118 -23.25 -3.11 2.37
CA THR A 118 -22.49 -2.74 1.18
C THR A 118 -22.57 -3.92 0.20
N PRO A 119 -23.05 -3.69 -1.03
CA PRO A 119 -23.08 -4.75 -2.03
C PRO A 119 -21.65 -5.23 -2.20
N SER A 120 -21.40 -6.52 -1.95
CA SER A 120 -20.07 -7.12 -2.04
C SER A 120 -19.45 -6.67 -3.36
N SER A 121 -18.52 -5.72 -3.32
CA SER A 121 -17.75 -5.37 -4.49
C SER A 121 -17.04 -6.66 -4.86
N SER A 122 -17.41 -7.25 -6.00
CA SER A 122 -17.08 -8.63 -6.29
C SER A 122 -15.58 -8.84 -6.06
N PRO A 123 -15.16 -9.84 -5.26
CA PRO A 123 -13.75 -10.07 -4.92
C PRO A 123 -12.86 -10.16 -6.17
N ILE A 124 -13.45 -10.45 -7.33
CA ILE A 124 -12.82 -10.47 -8.64
C ILE A 124 -12.13 -9.12 -8.97
N GLY A 125 -12.75 -7.98 -8.67
CA GLY A 125 -12.19 -6.66 -9.01
C GLY A 125 -10.89 -6.34 -8.26
N GLN A 126 -10.89 -6.58 -6.94
CA GLN A 126 -9.70 -6.41 -6.10
C GLN A 126 -8.62 -7.45 -6.41
N ILE A 127 -9.01 -8.70 -6.72
CA ILE A 127 -8.07 -9.74 -7.14
C ILE A 127 -7.38 -9.34 -8.45
N ILE A 128 -8.11 -8.82 -9.44
CA ILE A 128 -7.52 -8.40 -10.72
C ILE A 128 -6.51 -7.26 -10.51
N LEU A 129 -6.86 -6.23 -9.75
CA LEU A 129 -5.96 -5.11 -9.44
C LEU A 129 -4.68 -5.61 -8.74
N THR A 130 -4.83 -6.47 -7.74
CA THR A 130 -3.71 -7.05 -7.00
C THR A 130 -2.81 -7.88 -7.92
N VAL A 131 -3.39 -8.68 -8.82
CA VAL A 131 -2.63 -9.47 -9.80
C VAL A 131 -1.87 -8.56 -10.78
N PHE A 132 -2.48 -7.48 -11.25
CA PHE A 132 -1.83 -6.52 -12.13
C PHE A 132 -0.63 -5.83 -11.47
N GLU A 133 -0.75 -5.39 -10.21
CA GLU A 133 0.35 -4.78 -9.46
C GLU A 133 1.53 -5.73 -9.28
N VAL A 134 1.26 -7.00 -8.96
CA VAL A 134 2.29 -8.02 -8.79
C VAL A 134 3.04 -8.26 -10.11
N ILE A 135 2.32 -8.36 -11.24
CA ILE A 135 2.93 -8.54 -12.57
C ILE A 135 3.81 -7.34 -12.92
N LEU A 136 3.34 -6.12 -12.70
CA LEU A 136 4.12 -4.90 -12.95
C LEU A 136 5.36 -4.84 -12.05
N GLY A 137 5.24 -5.18 -10.77
CA GLY A 137 6.35 -5.23 -9.83
C GLY A 137 7.43 -6.21 -10.26
N ILE A 138 7.05 -7.43 -10.65
CA ILE A 138 7.99 -8.44 -11.18
C ILE A 138 8.66 -7.92 -12.46
N GLY A 139 7.90 -7.32 -13.37
CA GLY A 139 8.42 -6.75 -14.62
C GLY A 139 9.48 -5.68 -14.39
N VAL A 140 9.24 -4.76 -13.46
CA VAL A 140 10.20 -3.69 -13.08
C VAL A 140 11.47 -4.28 -12.49
N VAL A 141 11.37 -5.27 -11.59
CA VAL A 141 12.54 -5.91 -10.97
C VAL A 141 13.39 -6.63 -12.02
N ILE A 142 12.77 -7.42 -12.91
CA ILE A 142 13.48 -8.11 -13.99
C ILE A 142 14.13 -7.09 -14.94
N GLY A 143 13.40 -6.04 -15.31
CA GLY A 143 13.90 -4.95 -16.16
C GLY A 143 15.12 -4.25 -15.55
N ALA A 144 15.07 -3.94 -14.25
CA ALA A 144 16.17 -3.32 -13.52
C ALA A 144 17.41 -4.22 -13.46
N ILE A 145 17.22 -5.53 -13.19
CA ILE A 145 18.32 -6.51 -13.18
C ILE A 145 18.96 -6.61 -14.59
N PHE A 146 18.14 -6.65 -15.64
CA PHE A 146 18.63 -6.69 -17.02
C PHE A 146 19.44 -5.43 -17.36
N LEU A 147 18.91 -4.24 -17.08
CA LEU A 147 19.59 -2.96 -17.26
C LEU A 147 20.93 -2.91 -16.52
N TYR A 148 20.94 -3.36 -15.26
CA TYR A 148 22.16 -3.41 -14.47
C TYR A 148 23.22 -4.34 -15.08
N LEU A 149 22.85 -5.58 -15.42
CA LEU A 149 23.78 -6.58 -15.94
C LEU A 149 24.29 -6.28 -17.35
N LYS A 150 23.43 -5.77 -18.25
CA LYS A 150 23.76 -5.56 -19.67
C LYS A 150 24.24 -4.16 -20.00
N VAL A 151 23.78 -3.13 -19.30
CA VAL A 151 24.08 -1.74 -19.67
C VAL A 151 25.07 -1.11 -18.68
N ILE A 152 24.77 -1.19 -17.39
CA ILE A 152 25.53 -0.46 -16.36
C ILE A 152 26.84 -1.19 -16.02
N ARG A 153 26.77 -2.49 -15.72
CA ARG A 153 27.93 -3.31 -15.34
C ARG A 153 29.06 -3.26 -16.37
N PRO A 154 28.85 -3.46 -17.68
CA PRO A 154 29.94 -3.38 -18.65
C PRO A 154 30.45 -1.96 -18.88
N ARG A 155 29.63 -0.90 -18.73
CA ARG A 155 30.13 0.48 -18.89
C ARG A 155 31.03 0.92 -17.74
N PHE A 156 30.72 0.53 -16.50
CA PHE A 156 31.48 0.96 -15.33
C PHE A 156 32.60 -0.01 -14.90
N LEU A 157 32.46 -1.32 -15.15
CA LEU A 157 33.46 -2.33 -14.78
C LEU A 157 34.36 -2.76 -15.93
N SER A 158 34.08 -2.36 -17.17
CA SER A 158 35.10 -2.44 -18.22
C SER A 158 36.13 -1.35 -17.95
N LYS A 159 37.09 -1.66 -17.08
CA LYS A 159 38.34 -0.89 -16.92
C LYS A 159 39.06 -0.91 -18.27
N LYS A 160 38.65 -0.02 -19.19
CA LYS A 160 39.37 0.27 -20.42
C LYS A 160 40.76 0.69 -19.99
N CYS A 161 41.78 -0.04 -20.42
CA CYS A 161 43.15 0.46 -20.39
C CYS A 161 43.16 1.69 -21.29
N LEU A 162 43.17 2.88 -20.69
CA LEU A 162 43.32 4.14 -21.41
C LEU A 162 44.75 4.18 -21.99
N ASP A 163 44.86 4.62 -23.24
CA ASP A 163 46.14 4.77 -23.94
C ASP A 163 47.09 5.65 -23.13
N CYS A 164 48.30 5.14 -22.91
CA CYS A 164 49.25 5.76 -22.01
C CYS A 164 50.18 6.68 -22.77
N GLY A 165 49.68 7.81 -23.27
CA GLY A 165 50.39 8.76 -24.14
C GLY A 165 51.92 8.86 -23.90
N LYS A 166 52.37 9.75 -23.02
CA LYS A 166 53.81 10.05 -22.80
C LYS A 166 54.48 9.26 -21.66
N LEU A 167 53.76 8.34 -21.01
CA LEU A 167 54.21 7.54 -19.86
C LEU A 167 54.27 6.03 -20.17
N ALA A 168 54.32 5.68 -21.45
CA ALA A 168 54.37 4.28 -21.86
C ALA A 168 55.73 3.65 -21.55
N THR A 169 55.70 2.58 -20.78
CA THR A 169 56.88 1.77 -20.46
C THR A 169 57.08 0.61 -21.45
N SER A 170 56.09 0.33 -22.29
CA SER A 170 56.16 -0.75 -23.27
C SER A 170 55.30 -0.48 -24.50
N LYS A 171 55.70 -1.06 -25.62
CA LYS A 171 55.03 -0.99 -26.92
C LYS A 171 54.49 -2.37 -27.30
N CYS A 172 53.25 -2.47 -27.77
CA CYS A 172 52.70 -3.74 -28.25
C CYS A 172 53.40 -4.17 -29.54
N SER A 173 53.89 -5.42 -29.61
CA SER A 173 54.67 -5.89 -30.75
C SER A 173 53.86 -6.08 -32.04
N LYS A 174 52.52 -6.17 -31.93
CA LYS A 174 51.62 -6.40 -33.08
C LYS A 174 51.03 -5.12 -33.67
N CYS A 175 50.50 -4.23 -32.82
CA CYS A 175 49.82 -3.00 -33.27
C CYS A 175 50.65 -1.73 -33.05
N GLY A 176 51.79 -1.82 -32.37
CA GLY A 176 52.64 -0.66 -32.10
C GLY A 176 52.07 0.35 -31.10
N SER A 177 50.92 0.08 -30.46
CA SER A 177 50.33 0.95 -29.43
C SER A 177 51.18 0.99 -28.16
N PHE A 178 51.22 2.16 -27.53
CA PHE A 178 52.04 2.49 -26.36
C PHE A 178 51.24 2.28 -25.07
N ILE A 179 51.77 1.49 -24.12
CA ILE A 179 51.00 0.99 -22.96
C ILE A 179 51.79 1.20 -21.65
N CYS A 180 51.11 1.58 -20.57
CA CYS A 180 51.73 1.67 -19.23
C CYS A 180 51.98 0.28 -18.62
N SER A 181 52.92 0.21 -17.68
CA SER A 181 53.21 -0.99 -16.88
C SER A 181 51.97 -1.59 -16.22
N VAL A 182 51.07 -0.74 -15.71
CA VAL A 182 49.79 -1.12 -15.07
C VAL A 182 48.82 -1.81 -16.06
N CYS A 183 48.92 -1.49 -17.34
CA CYS A 183 48.05 -2.02 -18.40
C CYS A 183 48.63 -3.26 -19.08
N SER A 184 49.93 -3.56 -18.90
CA SER A 184 50.60 -4.72 -19.50
C SER A 184 50.02 -6.07 -19.07
N ALA A 185 49.44 -6.16 -17.87
CA ALA A 185 48.84 -7.41 -17.37
C ALA A 185 47.51 -7.75 -18.07
N LYS A 186 46.85 -6.77 -18.70
CA LYS A 186 45.49 -6.92 -19.25
C LYS A 186 45.43 -7.24 -20.75
N GLY A 187 46.56 -7.20 -21.46
CA GLY A 187 46.55 -7.35 -22.92
C GLY A 187 46.38 -5.99 -23.62
N CYS A 188 46.95 -5.85 -24.82
CA CYS A 188 46.66 -4.69 -25.68
C CYS A 188 45.22 -4.78 -26.19
N SER A 189 44.39 -3.77 -25.94
CA SER A 189 42.97 -3.72 -26.35
C SER A 189 42.77 -3.95 -27.85
N ASN A 190 43.68 -3.44 -28.68
CA ASN A 190 43.61 -3.57 -30.15
C ASN A 190 44.11 -4.91 -30.71
N CYS A 191 44.82 -5.71 -29.91
CA CYS A 191 45.51 -6.91 -30.41
C CYS A 191 45.26 -8.17 -29.58
N GLY A 192 44.61 -8.06 -28.40
CA GLY A 192 44.34 -9.17 -27.47
C GLY A 192 45.57 -9.89 -26.91
N SER A 193 46.78 -9.51 -27.33
CA SER A 193 48.02 -10.25 -27.06
C SER A 193 48.86 -9.60 -25.95
N ARG A 194 49.56 -10.43 -25.17
CA ARG A 194 50.49 -10.02 -24.11
C ARG A 194 51.96 -9.91 -24.58
N LYS A 195 52.18 -9.84 -25.89
CA LYS A 195 53.53 -9.69 -26.46
C LYS A 195 53.88 -8.20 -26.52
N TYR A 196 54.80 -7.80 -25.66
CA TYR A 196 55.23 -6.40 -25.50
C TYR A 196 56.75 -6.30 -25.69
N ILE A 197 57.17 -5.19 -26.27
CA ILE A 197 58.56 -4.77 -26.40
C ILE A 197 58.77 -3.67 -25.36
N ARG A 198 59.78 -3.79 -24.49
CA ARG A 198 60.13 -2.70 -23.57
C ARG A 198 60.76 -1.56 -24.38
N LEU A 199 60.34 -0.34 -24.08
CA LEU A 199 60.94 0.87 -24.63
C LEU A 199 62.16 1.27 -23.80
#